data_AF-A0A158KTV0-F1
#
_entry.id   AF-A0A158KTV0-F1
#
_cell.length_a   1.000
_cell.length_b   1.000
_cell.length_c   1.000
_cell.angle_alpha   90.00
_cell.angle_beta   90.00
_cell.angle_gamma   90.00
#
_symmetry.space_group_name_H-M   'P 1'
#
loop_
_entity.id
_entity.type
_entity.pdbx_description
1 polymer ?
#
loop_
_entity_poly.entity_id
_entity_poly.type
_entity_poly.pdbx_seq_one_letter_code
_entity_poly.pdbx_strand_id
1 'polypeptide(L)'
;MNTLRIDRLHPTQMTHGERQIRQKADAYRALSAHDLNMAIAEKPIAVVLGPGGEPYVIDHHHVTCALERIGVKDVPFVLVRDWTSLSQPEFWLTLENNAWVYPYDADGHRIAFKDMPVRMGDAVNDEFRSLAAFVREAGGYEKTDTPLADFRWADFFRAHFSRPNDDAEFDALIQRAKELARSDSAAGLPGFIG
;
A
#
# COMPACT_ATOMS: atom_id res chain seq x y z
N MET A 1 5.69 -6.13 23.20
CA MET A 1 5.10 -6.27 21.86
C MET A 1 6.12 -6.98 20.99
N ASN A 2 5.74 -8.00 20.23
CA ASN A 2 6.68 -8.72 19.37
C ASN A 2 7.02 -7.86 18.15
N THR A 3 8.26 -7.94 17.68
CA THR A 3 8.75 -7.18 16.52
C THR A 3 9.31 -8.13 15.46
N LEU A 4 9.32 -7.66 14.22
CA LEU A 4 10.00 -8.30 13.08
C LEU A 4 11.00 -7.31 12.49
N ARG A 5 12.11 -7.84 11.99
CA ARG A 5 13.06 -7.05 11.20
C ARG A 5 12.46 -6.73 9.83
N ILE A 6 12.51 -5.47 9.43
CA ILE A 6 11.97 -5.01 8.14
C ILE A 6 12.65 -5.73 6.96
N ASP A 7 13.95 -5.99 7.05
CA ASP A 7 14.71 -6.66 5.98
C ASP A 7 14.36 -8.15 5.78
N ARG A 8 13.47 -8.70 6.63
CA ARG A 8 12.90 -10.05 6.50
C ARG A 8 11.45 -10.04 6.03
N LEU A 9 10.84 -8.86 5.86
CA LEU A 9 9.45 -8.73 5.46
C LEU A 9 9.31 -8.85 3.94
N HIS A 10 8.36 -9.68 3.52
CA HIS A 10 7.99 -9.85 2.13
C HIS A 10 6.72 -9.05 1.83
N PRO A 11 6.70 -8.22 0.78
CA PRO A 11 5.50 -7.49 0.39
C PRO A 11 4.49 -8.42 -0.28
N THR A 12 3.20 -8.11 -0.12
CA THR A 12 2.11 -8.72 -0.89
C THR A 12 1.54 -7.76 -1.95
N GLN A 13 2.19 -6.64 -2.19
CA GLN A 13 1.80 -5.67 -3.22
C GLN A 13 2.98 -5.49 -4.17
N MET A 14 2.72 -5.60 -5.48
CA MET A 14 3.73 -5.34 -6.50
C MET A 14 4.06 -3.86 -6.61
N THR A 15 3.08 -3.00 -6.33
CA THR A 15 3.20 -1.55 -6.43
C THR A 15 2.84 -0.84 -5.13
N HIS A 16 3.40 0.36 -4.97
CA HIS A 16 3.05 1.28 -3.89
C HIS A 16 2.99 2.72 -4.41
N GLY A 17 2.52 3.64 -3.57
CA GLY A 17 2.51 5.07 -3.89
C GLY A 17 3.73 5.76 -3.28
N GLU A 18 4.75 6.07 -4.08
CA GLU A 18 6.02 6.67 -3.63
C GLU A 18 5.84 8.00 -2.88
N ARG A 19 4.94 8.84 -3.37
CA ARG A 19 4.66 10.16 -2.80
C ARG A 19 4.15 10.06 -1.37
N GLN A 20 3.30 9.07 -1.10
CA GLN A 20 2.76 8.82 0.23
C GLN A 20 3.84 8.26 1.18
N ILE A 21 4.76 7.43 0.68
CA ILE A 21 5.90 6.96 1.47
C ILE A 21 6.81 8.12 1.84
N ARG A 22 7.13 9.00 0.89
CA ARG A 22 7.96 10.19 1.12
C ARG A 22 7.35 11.11 2.19
N GLN A 23 6.06 11.44 2.05
CA GLN A 23 5.34 12.26 3.04
C GLN A 23 5.35 11.64 4.44
N LYS A 24 5.15 10.31 4.54
CA LYS A 24 5.22 9.59 5.82
C LYS A 24 6.63 9.60 6.40
N ALA A 25 7.64 9.35 5.58
CA ALA A 25 9.04 9.36 6.02
C ALA A 25 9.45 10.74 6.55
N ASP A 26 9.06 11.81 5.86
CA ASP A 26 9.34 13.18 6.30
C ASP A 26 8.59 13.52 7.59
N ALA A 27 7.32 13.12 7.71
CA ALA A 27 6.56 13.25 8.94
C ALA A 27 7.24 12.50 10.10
N TYR A 28 7.70 11.27 9.89
CA TYR A 28 8.40 10.50 10.92
C TYR A 28 9.77 11.09 11.29
N ARG A 29 10.52 11.64 10.34
CA ARG A 29 11.81 12.33 10.62
C ARG A 29 11.63 13.57 11.47
N ALA A 30 10.49 14.26 11.35
CA ALA A 30 10.19 15.46 12.09
C ALA A 30 9.78 15.19 13.56
N LEU A 31 9.48 13.93 13.91
CA LEU A 31 9.10 13.55 15.27
C LEU A 31 10.30 13.51 16.21
N SER A 32 10.05 13.78 17.49
CA SER A 32 11.01 13.43 18.54
C SER A 32 11.18 11.91 18.61
N ALA A 33 12.27 11.43 19.21
CA ALA A 33 12.48 9.99 19.39
C ALA A 33 11.35 9.33 20.20
N HIS A 34 10.77 10.05 21.18
CA HIS A 34 9.63 9.56 21.95
C HIS A 34 8.38 9.42 21.07
N ASP A 35 8.04 10.47 20.33
CA ASP A 35 6.84 10.50 19.49
C ASP A 35 6.95 9.52 18.32
N LEU A 36 8.15 9.33 17.76
CA LEU A 36 8.40 8.31 16.74
C LEU A 36 8.13 6.91 17.28
N ASN A 37 8.65 6.59 18.48
CA ASN A 37 8.40 5.29 19.11
C ASN A 37 6.91 5.07 19.40
N MET A 38 6.19 6.11 19.83
CA MET A 38 4.74 6.06 20.02
C MET A 38 4.01 5.82 18.69
N ALA A 39 4.36 6.58 17.65
CA ALA A 39 3.75 6.44 16.33
C ALA A 39 3.99 5.06 15.69
N ILE A 40 5.17 4.46 15.93
CA ILE A 40 5.49 3.08 15.53
C ILE A 40 4.62 2.09 16.33
N ALA A 41 4.52 2.27 17.65
CA ALA A 41 3.78 1.37 18.51
C ALA A 41 2.26 1.36 18.25
N GLU A 42 1.69 2.50 17.87
CA GLU A 42 0.26 2.66 17.57
C GLU A 42 -0.17 1.98 16.26
N LYS A 43 0.78 1.66 15.37
CA LYS A 43 0.49 1.12 14.03
C LYS A 43 1.29 -0.15 13.75
N PRO A 44 1.01 -1.25 14.47
CA PRO A 44 1.63 -2.53 14.14
C PRO A 44 1.27 -2.94 12.72
N ILE A 45 2.22 -3.57 12.03
CA ILE A 45 1.98 -4.15 10.71
C ILE A 45 1.17 -5.44 10.85
N ALA A 46 0.25 -5.68 9.93
CA ALA A 46 -0.45 -6.96 9.87
C ALA A 46 0.34 -7.91 8.98
N VAL A 47 0.65 -9.10 9.49
CA VAL A 47 1.43 -10.11 8.76
C VAL A 47 0.76 -11.47 8.78
N VAL A 48 1.06 -12.27 7.76
CA VAL A 48 0.84 -13.72 7.75
C VAL A 48 2.18 -14.43 7.66
N LEU A 49 2.31 -15.60 8.29
CA LEU A 49 3.46 -16.47 8.06
C LEU A 49 3.16 -17.37 6.86
N GLY A 50 3.98 -17.25 5.81
CA GLY A 50 3.92 -18.09 4.62
C GLY A 50 4.83 -19.32 4.73
N PRO A 51 4.98 -20.06 3.63
CA PRO A 51 5.79 -21.29 3.57
C PRO A 51 7.18 -21.08 4.18
N GLY A 52 7.62 -21.99 5.03
CA GLY A 52 8.92 -21.89 5.73
C GLY A 52 8.97 -20.86 6.87
N GLY A 53 7.84 -20.25 7.23
CA GLY A 53 7.74 -19.29 8.33
C GLY A 53 8.14 -17.86 7.94
N GLU A 54 8.19 -17.58 6.65
CA GLU A 54 8.53 -16.25 6.13
C GLU A 54 7.38 -15.25 6.35
N PRO A 55 7.63 -14.03 6.88
CA PRO A 55 6.58 -13.07 7.18
C PRO A 55 6.19 -12.23 5.95
N TYR A 56 4.92 -12.31 5.55
CA TYR A 56 4.36 -11.51 4.46
C TYR A 56 3.47 -10.40 5.02
N VAL A 57 3.74 -9.16 4.64
CA VAL A 57 2.99 -7.97 5.08
C VAL A 57 1.71 -7.87 4.28
N ILE A 58 0.55 -7.88 4.94
CA ILE A 58 -0.77 -7.80 4.29
C ILE A 58 -1.45 -6.44 4.46
N ASP A 59 -0.96 -5.60 5.37
CA ASP A 59 -1.40 -4.22 5.52
C ASP A 59 -0.26 -3.34 6.05
N HIS A 60 -0.38 -2.02 5.86
CA HIS A 60 0.59 -1.01 6.27
C HIS A 60 1.93 -1.05 5.50
N HIS A 61 1.94 -1.41 4.21
CA HIS A 61 3.13 -1.39 3.35
C HIS A 61 3.81 -0.03 3.32
N HIS A 62 3.05 1.07 3.08
CA HIS A 62 3.63 2.42 3.05
C HIS A 62 4.25 2.86 4.38
N VAL A 63 3.69 2.41 5.52
CA VAL A 63 4.27 2.68 6.85
C VAL A 63 5.60 1.95 6.97
N THR A 64 5.63 0.66 6.63
CA THR A 64 6.84 -0.17 6.68
C THR A 64 7.97 0.42 5.84
N CYS A 65 7.69 0.76 4.57
CA CYS A 65 8.67 1.36 3.68
C CYS A 65 9.13 2.76 4.15
N ALA A 66 8.23 3.56 4.74
CA ALA A 66 8.59 4.87 5.29
C ALA A 66 9.52 4.73 6.51
N LEU A 67 9.26 3.78 7.39
CA LEU A 67 10.10 3.47 8.55
C LEU A 67 11.48 2.94 8.12
N GLU A 68 11.53 2.08 7.10
CA GLU A 68 12.78 1.59 6.52
C GLU A 68 13.69 2.75 6.03
N ARG A 69 13.11 3.73 5.33
CA ARG A 69 13.82 4.90 4.78
C ARG A 69 14.40 5.84 5.81
N ILE A 70 13.90 5.80 7.04
CA ILE A 70 14.43 6.61 8.14
C ILE A 70 15.36 5.77 9.04
N GLY A 71 15.66 4.53 8.64
CA GLY A 71 16.64 3.67 9.29
C GLY A 71 16.09 2.79 10.40
N VAL A 72 14.76 2.76 10.63
CA VAL A 72 14.14 1.83 11.58
C VAL A 72 14.36 0.40 11.08
N LYS A 73 14.75 -0.50 12.00
CA LYS A 73 15.11 -1.89 11.68
C LYS A 73 14.03 -2.88 12.06
N ASP A 74 13.34 -2.62 13.16
CA ASP A 74 12.34 -3.50 13.73
C ASP A 74 11.00 -2.78 13.82
N VAL A 75 9.93 -3.48 13.43
CA VAL A 75 8.56 -2.97 13.50
C VAL A 75 7.69 -3.92 14.30
N PRO A 76 6.76 -3.39 15.11
CA PRO A 76 5.79 -4.22 15.81
C PRO A 76 4.82 -4.83 14.82
N PHE A 77 4.37 -6.06 15.10
CA PHE A 77 3.46 -6.77 14.22
C PHE A 77 2.32 -7.45 14.97
N VAL A 78 1.24 -7.69 14.24
CA VAL A 78 0.15 -8.59 14.61
C VAL A 78 0.14 -9.75 13.63
N LEU A 79 0.26 -10.98 14.16
CA LEU A 79 0.10 -12.19 13.36
C LEU A 79 -1.38 -12.42 13.09
N VAL A 80 -1.78 -12.36 11.83
CA VAL A 80 -3.17 -12.56 11.40
C VAL A 80 -3.45 -14.05 11.14
N ARG A 81 -2.55 -14.74 10.45
CA ARG A 81 -2.63 -16.18 10.16
C ARG A 81 -1.24 -16.80 10.07
N ASP A 82 -1.15 -18.07 10.48
CA ASP A 82 0.00 -18.93 10.24
C ASP A 82 -0.36 -19.95 9.17
N TRP A 83 0.33 -19.86 8.03
CA TRP A 83 0.20 -20.73 6.86
C TRP A 83 1.56 -21.35 6.48
N THR A 84 2.43 -21.56 7.47
CA THR A 84 3.76 -22.13 7.30
C THR A 84 3.75 -23.51 6.62
N SER A 85 2.66 -24.26 6.77
CA SER A 85 2.47 -25.60 6.19
C SER A 85 1.97 -25.61 4.75
N LEU A 86 1.54 -24.47 4.18
CA LEU A 86 1.08 -24.42 2.79
C LEU A 86 2.26 -24.53 1.82
N SER A 87 2.01 -25.06 0.63
CA SER A 87 2.93 -24.90 -0.49
C SER A 87 2.92 -23.46 -1.02
N GLN A 88 3.96 -23.05 -1.75
CA GLN A 88 4.04 -21.69 -2.31
C GLN A 88 2.84 -21.33 -3.22
N PRO A 89 2.37 -22.21 -4.13
CA PRO A 89 1.20 -21.91 -4.96
C PRO A 89 -0.09 -21.77 -4.15
N GLU A 90 -0.33 -22.67 -3.18
CA GLU A 90 -1.51 -22.62 -2.31
C GLU A 90 -1.51 -21.36 -1.45
N PHE A 91 -0.35 -20.94 -0.97
CA PHE A 91 -0.21 -19.72 -0.19
C PHE A 91 -0.62 -18.47 -0.98
N TRP A 92 -0.08 -18.28 -2.18
CA TRP A 92 -0.42 -17.12 -3.02
C TRP A 92 -1.89 -17.10 -3.45
N LEU A 93 -2.45 -18.26 -3.84
CA LEU A 93 -3.87 -18.38 -4.14
C LEU A 93 -4.73 -18.06 -2.91
N THR A 94 -4.29 -18.47 -1.72
CA THR A 94 -5.00 -18.18 -0.47
C THR A 94 -4.96 -16.68 -0.16
N LEU A 95 -3.82 -16.01 -0.32
CA LEU A 95 -3.72 -14.54 -0.20
C LEU A 95 -4.68 -13.84 -1.16
N GLU A 96 -4.75 -14.29 -2.41
CA GLU A 96 -5.64 -13.73 -3.43
C GLU A 96 -7.12 -13.93 -3.09
N ASN A 97 -7.51 -15.13 -2.66
CA ASN A 97 -8.88 -15.41 -2.25
C ASN A 97 -9.34 -14.57 -1.04
N ASN A 98 -8.39 -14.08 -0.22
CA ASN A 98 -8.66 -13.15 0.89
C ASN A 98 -8.53 -11.67 0.50
N ALA A 99 -8.20 -11.35 -0.75
CA ALA A 99 -7.86 -10.01 -1.22
C ALA A 99 -6.70 -9.36 -0.42
N TRP A 100 -5.70 -10.14 -0.04
CA TRP A 100 -4.50 -9.72 0.70
C TRP A 100 -3.24 -9.57 -0.15
N VAL A 101 -3.36 -9.77 -1.47
CA VAL A 101 -2.28 -9.58 -2.44
C VAL A 101 -2.77 -8.69 -3.59
N TYR A 102 -1.88 -7.84 -4.10
CA TYR A 102 -2.11 -7.03 -5.29
C TYR A 102 -0.98 -7.26 -6.31
N PRO A 103 -1.11 -8.28 -7.18
CA PRO A 103 -0.08 -8.68 -8.14
C PRO A 103 -0.23 -7.94 -9.47
N TYR A 104 -0.28 -6.61 -9.43
CA TYR A 104 -0.40 -5.77 -10.63
C TYR A 104 0.70 -4.72 -10.69
N ASP A 105 1.30 -4.54 -11.87
CA ASP A 105 2.33 -3.55 -12.12
C ASP A 105 1.78 -2.11 -12.14
N ALA A 106 2.65 -1.12 -12.35
CA ALA A 106 2.30 0.30 -12.33
C ALA A 106 1.41 0.74 -13.52
N ASP A 107 1.26 -0.12 -14.52
CA ASP A 107 0.35 0.06 -15.66
C ASP A 107 -0.98 -0.69 -15.46
N GLY A 108 -1.11 -1.50 -14.40
CA GLY A 108 -2.31 -2.26 -14.09
C GLY A 108 -2.35 -3.65 -14.73
N HIS A 109 -1.23 -4.14 -15.24
CA HIS A 109 -1.17 -5.49 -15.77
C HIS A 109 -0.86 -6.47 -14.66
N ARG A 110 -1.61 -7.58 -14.66
CA ARG A 110 -1.37 -8.68 -13.73
C ARG A 110 -0.01 -9.32 -14.02
N ILE A 111 0.77 -9.54 -12.97
CA ILE A 111 2.04 -10.27 -13.02
C ILE A 111 1.90 -11.66 -12.40
N ALA A 112 2.87 -12.55 -12.68
CA ALA A 112 2.91 -13.84 -12.03
C ALA A 112 3.40 -13.70 -10.58
N PHE A 113 2.90 -14.54 -9.67
CA PHE A 113 3.30 -14.49 -8.26
C PHE A 113 4.80 -14.68 -8.01
N LYS A 114 5.50 -15.41 -8.89
CA LYS A 114 6.96 -15.59 -8.82
C LYS A 114 7.75 -14.30 -9.09
N ASP A 115 7.10 -13.31 -9.71
CA ASP A 115 7.69 -12.02 -10.07
C ASP A 115 7.31 -10.94 -9.04
N MET A 116 6.61 -11.31 -7.96
CA MET A 116 6.34 -10.42 -6.83
C MET A 116 7.65 -9.97 -6.16
N PRO A 117 7.70 -8.76 -5.60
CA PRO A 117 8.89 -8.25 -4.96
C PRO A 117 9.24 -9.08 -3.72
N VAL A 118 10.53 -9.24 -3.46
CA VAL A 118 11.03 -10.03 -2.32
C VAL A 118 11.17 -9.16 -1.08
N ARG A 119 11.57 -7.90 -1.23
CA ARG A 119 11.69 -6.96 -0.11
C ARG A 119 10.69 -5.83 -0.24
N MET A 120 10.31 -5.25 0.90
CA MET A 120 9.37 -4.13 0.96
C MET A 120 9.77 -2.96 0.05
N GLY A 121 11.06 -2.62 0.00
CA GLY A 121 11.59 -1.56 -0.85
C GLY A 121 11.69 -1.89 -2.34
N ASP A 122 11.45 -3.13 -2.76
CA ASP A 122 11.54 -3.55 -4.17
C ASP A 122 10.23 -3.33 -4.94
N ALA A 123 9.13 -3.03 -4.24
CA ALA A 123 7.86 -2.74 -4.87
C ALA A 123 7.96 -1.47 -5.74
N VAL A 124 7.22 -1.44 -6.85
CA VAL A 124 7.36 -0.40 -7.87
C VAL A 124 6.45 0.79 -7.57
N ASN A 125 6.91 2.00 -7.85
CA ASN A 125 6.06 3.18 -7.73
C ASN A 125 4.92 3.16 -8.77
N ASP A 126 3.70 3.34 -8.29
CA ASP A 126 2.50 3.63 -9.07
C ASP A 126 1.99 5.04 -8.73
N GLU A 127 2.10 5.95 -9.68
CA GLU A 127 1.63 7.33 -9.56
C GLU A 127 0.13 7.40 -9.27
N PHE A 128 -0.68 6.49 -9.83
CA PHE A 128 -2.11 6.46 -9.59
C PHE A 128 -2.46 5.92 -8.20
N ARG A 129 -1.63 5.03 -7.65
CA ARG A 129 -1.74 4.61 -6.24
C ARG A 129 -1.49 5.77 -5.28
N SER A 130 -0.56 6.66 -5.62
CA SER A 130 -0.38 7.93 -4.91
C SER A 130 -1.59 8.84 -5.11
N LEU A 131 -2.02 9.05 -6.35
CA LEU A 131 -3.15 9.94 -6.67
C LEU A 131 -4.42 9.55 -5.92
N ALA A 132 -4.74 8.25 -5.84
CA ALA A 132 -5.89 7.76 -5.09
C ALA A 132 -5.85 8.23 -3.62
N ALA A 133 -4.72 8.03 -2.93
CA ALA A 133 -4.57 8.47 -1.55
C ALA A 133 -4.75 9.99 -1.39
N PHE A 134 -4.15 10.79 -2.27
CA PHE A 134 -4.21 12.25 -2.19
C PHE A 134 -5.59 12.81 -2.56
N VAL A 135 -6.28 12.20 -3.54
CA VAL A 135 -7.66 12.56 -3.89
C VAL A 135 -8.60 12.25 -2.73
N ARG A 136 -8.42 11.10 -2.05
CA ARG A 136 -9.17 10.78 -0.83
C ARG A 136 -8.97 11.82 0.26
N GLU A 137 -7.71 12.18 0.54
CA GLU A 137 -7.36 13.22 1.52
C GLU A 137 -7.93 14.60 1.15
N ALA A 138 -8.02 14.90 -0.14
CA ALA A 138 -8.68 16.10 -0.66
C ALA A 138 -10.22 16.03 -0.63
N GLY A 139 -10.81 14.94 -0.12
CA GLY A 139 -12.25 14.73 -0.02
C GLY A 139 -12.89 14.34 -1.35
N GLY A 140 -12.22 13.57 -2.20
CA GLY A 140 -12.82 12.99 -3.41
C GLY A 140 -13.74 11.80 -3.12
N TYR A 141 -13.40 11.00 -2.11
CA TYR A 141 -14.14 9.82 -1.68
C TYR A 141 -13.83 9.47 -0.22
N GLU A 142 -14.64 8.63 0.41
CA GLU A 142 -14.47 8.22 1.81
C GLU A 142 -13.59 6.98 1.97
N LYS A 143 -12.93 6.87 3.12
CA LYS A 143 -12.25 5.61 3.50
C LYS A 143 -13.29 4.52 3.74
N THR A 144 -13.00 3.30 3.29
CA THR A 144 -13.83 2.12 3.58
C THR A 144 -12.97 0.95 4.05
N ASP A 145 -13.61 -0.06 4.64
CA ASP A 145 -12.99 -1.34 4.98
C ASP A 145 -12.95 -2.32 3.80
N THR A 146 -13.37 -1.90 2.60
CA THR A 146 -13.28 -2.76 1.40
C THR A 146 -11.81 -3.02 1.06
N PRO A 147 -11.36 -4.28 1.02
CA PRO A 147 -9.97 -4.60 0.67
C PRO A 147 -9.57 -4.03 -0.67
N LEU A 148 -8.34 -3.52 -0.74
CA LEU A 148 -7.73 -2.99 -1.97
C LEU A 148 -8.53 -1.84 -2.62
N ALA A 149 -9.40 -1.14 -1.87
CA ALA A 149 -10.21 -0.04 -2.38
C ALA A 149 -9.37 1.04 -3.08
N ASP A 150 -8.25 1.44 -2.48
CA ASP A 150 -7.35 2.45 -3.06
C ASP A 150 -6.80 2.04 -4.44
N PHE A 151 -6.59 0.75 -4.68
CA PHE A 151 -6.13 0.27 -5.99
C PHE A 151 -7.25 0.32 -7.04
N ARG A 152 -8.52 0.10 -6.65
CA ARG A 152 -9.66 0.30 -7.57
C ARG A 152 -9.78 1.77 -8.00
N TRP A 153 -9.53 2.69 -7.08
CA TRP A 153 -9.47 4.12 -7.39
C TRP A 153 -8.27 4.45 -8.28
N ALA A 154 -7.10 3.87 -8.01
CA ALA A 154 -5.92 4.02 -8.86
C ALA A 154 -6.21 3.57 -10.31
N ASP A 155 -6.81 2.40 -10.48
CA ASP A 155 -7.19 1.86 -11.80
C ASP A 155 -8.23 2.75 -12.50
N PHE A 156 -9.21 3.26 -11.76
CA PHE A 156 -10.18 4.23 -12.29
C PHE A 156 -9.51 5.50 -12.80
N PHE A 157 -8.59 6.10 -12.03
CA PHE A 157 -7.86 7.28 -12.48
C PHE A 157 -6.91 6.99 -13.64
N ARG A 158 -6.25 5.83 -13.63
CA ARG A 158 -5.36 5.38 -14.73
C ARG A 158 -6.11 5.28 -16.06
N ALA A 159 -7.38 4.90 -16.04
CA ALA A 159 -8.21 4.83 -17.24
C ALA A 159 -8.63 6.21 -17.80
N HIS A 160 -8.57 7.27 -17.01
CA HIS A 160 -9.10 8.60 -17.38
C HIS A 160 -8.03 9.68 -17.55
N PHE A 161 -6.83 9.46 -17.01
CA PHE A 161 -5.76 10.45 -17.02
C PHE A 161 -4.44 9.87 -17.51
N SER A 162 -3.64 10.72 -18.13
CA SER A 162 -2.24 10.40 -18.40
C SER A 162 -1.44 10.38 -17.10
N ARG A 163 -0.44 9.49 -17.03
CA ARG A 163 0.52 9.47 -15.92
C ARG A 163 1.22 10.84 -15.83
N PRO A 164 1.27 11.47 -14.64
CA PRO A 164 1.99 12.72 -14.47
C PRO A 164 3.50 12.49 -14.60
N ASN A 165 4.20 13.44 -15.23
CA ASN A 165 5.64 13.37 -15.46
C ASN A 165 6.46 13.95 -14.31
N ASP A 166 5.87 14.85 -13.52
CA ASP A 166 6.53 15.52 -12.40
C ASP A 166 5.55 15.89 -11.27
N ASP A 167 6.09 16.51 -10.22
CA ASP A 167 5.33 16.91 -9.02
C ASP A 167 4.29 18.00 -9.33
N ALA A 168 4.57 18.92 -10.27
CA ALA A 168 3.64 19.99 -10.62
C ALA A 168 2.42 19.46 -11.40
N GLU A 169 2.66 18.54 -12.34
CA GLU A 169 1.59 17.84 -13.05
C GLU A 169 0.77 16.98 -12.09
N PHE A 170 1.41 16.29 -11.14
CA PHE A 170 0.71 15.50 -10.13
C PHE A 170 -0.21 16.38 -9.27
N ASP A 171 0.30 17.50 -8.75
CA ASP A 171 -0.47 18.41 -7.89
C ASP A 171 -1.67 19.02 -8.64
N ALA A 172 -1.48 19.40 -9.91
CA ALA A 172 -2.56 19.88 -10.76
C ALA A 172 -3.61 18.79 -11.06
N LEU A 173 -3.18 17.52 -11.13
CA LEU A 173 -4.06 16.40 -11.42
C LEU A 173 -5.01 16.08 -10.26
N ILE A 174 -4.62 16.35 -9.00
CA ILE A 174 -5.44 16.03 -7.81
C ILE A 174 -6.83 16.67 -7.91
N GLN A 175 -6.94 17.95 -8.30
CA GLN A 175 -8.25 18.60 -8.37
C GLN A 175 -9.14 18.01 -9.47
N ARG A 176 -8.56 17.74 -10.64
CA ARG A 176 -9.30 17.12 -11.76
C ARG A 176 -9.74 15.70 -11.41
N ALA A 177 -8.89 14.93 -10.74
CA ALA A 177 -9.21 13.59 -10.29
C ALA A 177 -10.25 13.58 -9.17
N LYS A 178 -10.22 14.59 -8.28
CA LYS A 178 -11.28 14.81 -7.28
C LYS A 178 -12.62 15.10 -7.92
N GLU A 179 -12.69 15.99 -8.92
CA GLU A 179 -13.93 16.27 -9.66
C GLU A 179 -14.46 15.00 -10.34
N LEU A 180 -13.58 14.22 -10.99
CA LEU A 180 -13.95 12.93 -11.58
C LEU A 180 -14.47 11.95 -10.52
N ALA A 181 -13.83 11.87 -9.35
CA ALA A 181 -14.23 10.97 -8.26
C ALA A 181 -15.62 11.26 -7.69
N ARG A 182 -16.10 12.50 -7.86
CA ARG A 182 -17.44 12.95 -7.45
C ARG A 182 -18.49 12.76 -8.56
N SER A 183 -18.07 12.52 -9.79
CA SER A 183 -19.00 12.31 -10.90
C SER A 183 -19.66 10.93 -10.89
N ASP A 184 -20.78 10.79 -11.61
CA ASP A 184 -21.47 9.52 -11.83
C ASP A 184 -20.58 8.43 -12.45
N SER A 185 -19.48 8.80 -13.11
CA SER A 185 -18.51 7.83 -13.65
C SER A 185 -17.82 7.01 -12.56
N ALA A 186 -17.77 7.50 -11.32
CA ALA A 186 -17.21 6.79 -10.17
C ALA A 186 -18.26 5.95 -9.41
N ALA A 187 -19.52 5.93 -9.85
CA ALA A 187 -20.59 5.18 -9.20
C ALA A 187 -20.22 3.69 -9.08
N GLY A 188 -20.31 3.15 -7.86
CA GLY A 188 -19.96 1.77 -7.53
C GLY A 188 -18.53 1.57 -7.02
N LEU A 189 -17.67 2.59 -7.06
CA LEU A 189 -16.37 2.53 -6.39
C LEU A 189 -16.54 2.61 -4.86
N PRO A 190 -15.72 1.89 -4.08
CA PRO A 190 -15.83 1.91 -2.62
C PRO A 190 -15.61 3.32 -2.06
N GLY A 191 -16.55 3.79 -1.23
CA GLY A 191 -16.48 5.11 -0.61
C GLY A 191 -16.89 6.26 -1.53
N PHE A 192 -17.48 5.96 -2.68
CA PHE A 192 -18.11 6.98 -3.53
C PHE A 192 -19.19 7.75 -2.76
N ILE A 193 -19.25 9.07 -2.99
CA ILE A 193 -20.05 10.01 -2.19
C ILE A 193 -20.82 11.03 -3.03
N GLY A 194 -20.74 10.95 -4.37
CA GLY A 194 -21.37 11.90 -5.29
C GLY A 194 -20.76 13.30 -5.24
#